data_AF-A0A6B3EJD0-F1
#
_entry.id   AF-A0A6B3EJD0-F1
#
_cell.length_a   1.000
_cell.length_b   1.000
_cell.length_c   1.000
_cell.angle_alpha   90.00
_cell.angle_beta   90.00
_cell.angle_gamma   90.00
#
_symmetry.space_group_name_H-M   'P 1'
#
loop_
_entity.id
_entity.type
_entity.pdbx_description
1 polymer ?
#
loop_
_entity_poly.entity_id
_entity_poly.type
_entity_poly.pdbx_seq_one_letter_code
_entity_poly.pdbx_strand_id
1 'polypeptide(L)'
;GNDYKVFVPAKRENARGVSWNGTPQGQSVPLSQFYVAKPGVSADTLNQALDQGLNLLFTPGIYHLNKTVNVNRANTVVLGLGYATLIPDNGVTALKVADVDGVKLAGLLLDAGAVNSPSLLEVGTAGSHVDHAANPTSVQDVFARVGGAGPGKVTTAFVVNSDDTIIDHT
;
A
#
# COMPACT_ATOMS: atom_id res chain seq x y z
N GLY A 1 -5.41 -19.94 18.45
CA GLY A 1 -4.39 -19.12 19.16
C GLY A 1 -4.99 -17.77 19.47
N ASN A 2 -4.50 -17.08 20.50
CA ASN A 2 -5.06 -15.82 20.99
C ASN A 2 -4.36 -14.56 20.42
N ASP A 3 -3.45 -14.75 19.47
CA ASP A 3 -2.64 -13.66 18.90
C ASP A 3 -3.14 -13.25 17.51
N TYR A 4 -3.20 -11.94 17.26
CA TYR A 4 -3.48 -11.39 15.93
C TYR A 4 -2.28 -11.57 14.99
N LYS A 5 -2.57 -11.95 13.74
CA LYS A 5 -1.60 -12.12 12.66
C LYS A 5 -2.21 -11.67 11.33
N VAL A 6 -1.37 -11.29 10.38
CA VAL A 6 -1.72 -11.06 8.99
C VAL A 6 -1.16 -12.21 8.16
N PHE A 7 -2.01 -12.92 7.43
CA PHE A 7 -1.57 -13.96 6.51
C PHE A 7 -1.26 -13.34 5.14
N VAL A 8 -0.03 -13.54 4.66
CA VAL A 8 0.46 -13.11 3.35
C VAL A 8 0.53 -14.36 2.46
N PRO A 9 -0.42 -14.56 1.53
CA PRO A 9 -0.44 -15.74 0.66
C PRO A 9 0.76 -15.78 -0.28
N ALA A 10 1.26 -16.98 -0.57
CA ALA A 10 2.27 -17.18 -1.61
C ALA A 10 1.69 -16.90 -3.01
N LYS A 11 2.53 -16.35 -3.91
CA LYS A 11 2.21 -16.16 -5.33
C LYS A 11 1.79 -17.49 -5.97
N ARG A 12 0.77 -17.46 -6.82
CA ARG A 12 0.36 -18.62 -7.64
C ARG A 12 0.45 -18.24 -9.11
N GLU A 13 1.13 -19.07 -9.90
CA GLU A 13 1.20 -18.94 -11.35
C GLU A 13 0.19 -19.88 -11.99
N ASN A 14 -0.40 -19.47 -13.13
CA ASN A 14 -1.45 -20.23 -13.82
C ASN A 14 -2.59 -20.66 -12.88
N ALA A 15 -2.96 -19.75 -11.96
CA ALA A 15 -3.85 -20.06 -10.86
C ALA A 15 -5.28 -20.36 -11.34
N ARG A 16 -5.89 -21.42 -10.79
CA ARG A 16 -7.30 -21.77 -11.00
C ARG A 16 -7.92 -22.23 -9.68
N GLY A 17 -9.16 -21.84 -9.45
CA GLY A 17 -9.88 -22.17 -8.23
C GLY A 17 -9.32 -21.49 -6.98
N VAL A 18 -9.87 -21.87 -5.82
CA VAL A 18 -9.58 -21.23 -4.54
C VAL A 18 -8.19 -21.61 -4.01
N SER A 19 -7.56 -20.73 -3.23
CA SER A 19 -6.27 -20.98 -2.59
C SER A 19 -6.36 -21.79 -1.29
N TRP A 20 -7.57 -21.93 -0.74
CA TRP A 20 -7.83 -22.48 0.59
C TRP A 20 -8.43 -23.88 0.58
N ASN A 21 -8.36 -24.59 -0.56
CA ASN A 21 -8.67 -26.02 -0.58
C ASN A 21 -7.50 -26.80 0.06
N GLY A 22 -7.48 -26.84 1.38
CA GLY A 22 -6.32 -27.21 2.19
C GLY A 22 -5.66 -25.99 2.85
N THR A 23 -4.49 -26.18 3.46
CA THR A 23 -3.76 -25.05 4.07
C THR A 23 -3.14 -24.20 2.95
N PRO A 24 -3.53 -22.92 2.80
CA PRO A 24 -2.93 -22.06 1.80
C PRO A 24 -1.43 -21.88 2.09
N GLN A 25 -0.61 -21.90 1.04
CA GLN A 25 0.81 -21.56 1.14
C GLN A 25 0.97 -20.06 1.39
N GLY A 26 1.89 -19.69 2.26
CA GLY A 26 2.13 -18.30 2.65
C GLY A 26 2.73 -18.18 4.05
N GLN A 27 2.82 -16.95 4.53
CA GLN A 27 3.41 -16.62 5.82
C GLN A 27 2.41 -15.89 6.70
N SER A 28 2.29 -16.29 7.97
CA SER A 28 1.59 -15.49 8.98
C SER A 28 2.58 -14.55 9.68
N VAL A 29 2.45 -13.25 9.40
CA VAL A 29 3.24 -12.20 10.06
C VAL A 29 2.52 -11.79 11.34
N PRO A 30 3.16 -11.84 12.52
CA PRO A 30 2.52 -11.46 13.77
C PRO A 30 2.23 -9.95 13.80
N LEU A 31 1.14 -9.54 14.46
CA LEU A 31 0.76 -8.13 14.53
C LEU A 31 1.83 -7.26 15.22
N SER A 32 2.70 -7.85 16.05
CA SER A 32 3.85 -7.16 16.65
C SER A 32 4.89 -6.67 15.64
N GLN A 33 4.85 -7.12 14.38
CA GLN A 33 5.67 -6.61 13.27
C GLN A 33 4.94 -5.54 12.43
N PHE A 34 3.80 -5.04 12.92
CA PHE A 34 3.06 -3.94 12.29
C PHE A 34 3.01 -2.74 13.22
N TYR A 35 3.21 -1.56 12.64
CA TYR A 35 2.72 -0.34 13.23
C TYR A 35 1.21 -0.23 12.96
N VAL A 36 0.42 -0.24 14.04
CA VAL A 36 -1.04 -0.12 13.96
C VAL A 36 -1.42 1.35 13.96
N ALA A 37 -1.58 1.91 12.76
CA ALA A 37 -1.93 3.30 12.55
C ALA A 37 -3.38 3.58 12.94
N LYS A 38 -3.58 4.72 13.60
CA LYS A 38 -4.89 5.29 13.95
C LYS A 38 -4.98 6.74 13.44
N PRO A 39 -6.18 7.26 13.16
CA PRO A 39 -6.33 8.65 12.74
C PRO A 39 -5.62 9.62 13.69
N GLY A 40 -4.95 10.62 13.12
CA GLY A 40 -4.09 11.57 13.85
C GLY A 40 -2.61 11.21 13.87
N VAL A 41 -2.21 10.02 13.40
CA VAL A 41 -0.78 9.70 13.17
C VAL A 41 -0.19 10.59 12.08
N SER A 42 1.07 11.02 12.25
CA SER A 42 1.79 11.78 11.23
C SER A 42 2.46 10.89 10.19
N ALA A 43 2.64 11.41 8.98
CA ALA A 43 3.42 10.75 7.93
C ALA A 43 4.87 10.46 8.37
N ASP A 44 5.48 11.32 9.19
CA ASP A 44 6.82 11.08 9.76
C ASP A 44 6.85 9.83 10.65
N THR A 45 5.80 9.63 11.47
CA THR A 45 5.71 8.43 12.33
C THR A 45 5.54 7.17 11.49
N LEU A 46 4.75 7.24 10.41
CA LEU A 46 4.57 6.12 9.48
C LEU A 46 5.89 5.76 8.78
N ASN A 47 6.62 6.75 8.28
CA ASN A 47 7.92 6.55 7.65
C ASN A 47 8.95 6.00 8.65
N GLN A 48 8.98 6.53 9.87
CA GLN A 48 9.87 6.03 10.92
C GLN A 48 9.58 4.55 11.26
N ALA A 49 8.30 4.15 11.30
CA ALA A 49 7.95 2.75 11.51
C ALA A 49 8.44 1.84 10.37
N LEU A 50 8.32 2.30 9.12
CA LEU A 50 8.85 1.59 7.95
C LEU A 50 10.37 1.44 8.02
N ASP A 51 11.08 2.51 8.38
CA ASP A 51 12.54 2.54 8.55
C ASP A 51 13.00 1.60 9.68
N GLN A 52 12.19 1.46 10.73
CA GLN A 52 12.43 0.53 11.83
C GLN A 52 12.17 -0.95 11.49
N GLY A 53 11.73 -1.26 10.27
CA GLY A 53 11.47 -2.63 9.86
C GLY A 53 10.03 -3.10 10.07
N LEU A 54 9.11 -2.22 10.50
CA LEU A 54 7.69 -2.58 10.66
C LEU A 54 6.94 -2.53 9.33
N ASN A 55 5.85 -3.27 9.28
CA ASN A 55 4.79 -3.13 8.28
C ASN A 55 3.78 -2.07 8.75
N LEU A 56 2.85 -1.67 7.90
CA LEU A 56 1.78 -0.73 8.28
C LEU A 56 0.42 -1.43 8.24
N LEU A 57 -0.35 -1.26 9.32
CA LEU A 57 -1.77 -1.63 9.36
C LEU A 57 -2.59 -0.39 9.72
N PHE A 58 -3.36 0.11 8.76
CA PHE A 58 -4.27 1.23 8.98
C PHE A 58 -5.61 0.72 9.49
N THR A 59 -5.96 1.12 10.71
CA THR A 59 -7.30 0.90 11.25
C THR A 59 -8.34 1.76 10.52
N PRO A 60 -9.64 1.46 10.60
CA PRO A 60 -10.67 2.23 9.89
C PRO A 60 -10.62 3.72 10.26
N GLY A 61 -10.59 4.59 9.24
CA GLY A 61 -10.55 6.04 9.44
C GLY A 61 -9.94 6.81 8.28
N ILE A 62 -9.86 8.13 8.43
CA ILE A 62 -9.30 9.08 7.45
C ILE A 62 -7.97 9.60 7.99
N TYR A 63 -6.95 9.61 7.14
CA TYR A 63 -5.56 9.94 7.47
C TYR A 63 -5.08 11.06 6.54
N HIS A 64 -4.83 12.22 7.13
CA HIS A 64 -4.24 13.36 6.43
C HIS A 64 -2.71 13.25 6.42
N LEU A 65 -2.11 13.35 5.24
CA LEU A 65 -0.69 13.14 5.01
C LEU A 65 -0.06 14.41 4.42
N ASN A 66 0.68 15.13 5.24
CA ASN A 66 1.44 16.31 4.80
C ASN A 66 2.78 15.98 4.12
N LYS A 67 3.17 14.70 4.11
CA LYS A 67 4.36 14.15 3.48
C LYS A 67 4.02 12.80 2.88
N THR A 68 4.76 12.41 1.85
CA THR A 68 4.67 11.09 1.25
C THR A 68 5.06 10.00 2.24
N VAL A 69 4.27 8.93 2.29
CA VAL A 69 4.65 7.68 2.94
C VAL A 69 5.52 6.88 1.97
N ASN A 70 6.76 6.57 2.35
CA ASN A 70 7.76 5.93 1.47
C ASN A 70 8.02 4.49 1.93
N VAL A 71 7.63 3.53 1.10
CA VAL A 71 7.84 2.10 1.34
C VAL A 71 9.10 1.67 0.58
N ASN A 72 10.23 1.65 1.30
CA ASN A 72 11.55 1.40 0.71
C ASN A 72 12.08 -0.02 0.95
N ARG A 73 11.42 -0.81 1.80
CA ARG A 73 11.87 -2.15 2.20
C ARG A 73 11.08 -3.22 1.44
N ALA A 74 11.80 -4.16 0.82
CA ALA A 74 11.20 -5.33 0.19
C ALA A 74 10.27 -6.09 1.15
N ASN A 75 9.24 -6.73 0.61
CA ASN A 75 8.23 -7.52 1.35
C ASN A 75 7.44 -6.75 2.41
N THR A 76 7.44 -5.40 2.37
CA THR A 76 6.61 -4.61 3.27
C THR A 76 5.13 -4.81 2.97
N VAL A 77 4.34 -5.03 4.01
CA VAL A 77 2.88 -5.06 3.93
C VAL A 77 2.31 -3.73 4.40
N VAL A 78 1.44 -3.14 3.59
CA VAL A 78 0.63 -1.96 3.91
C VAL A 78 -0.83 -2.37 3.74
N LEU A 79 -1.52 -2.61 4.86
CA LEU A 79 -2.88 -3.13 4.89
C LEU A 79 -3.83 -2.11 5.51
N GLY A 80 -4.90 -1.75 4.79
CA GLY A 80 -6.01 -0.98 5.32
C GLY A 80 -7.19 -1.86 5.73
N LEU A 81 -7.85 -1.49 6.83
CA LEU A 81 -9.08 -2.12 7.30
C LEU A 81 -10.24 -1.12 7.15
N GLY A 82 -11.40 -1.61 6.67
CA GLY A 82 -12.64 -0.84 6.67
C GLY A 82 -12.56 0.49 5.92
N TYR A 83 -12.03 0.49 4.68
CA TYR A 83 -11.83 1.70 3.86
C TYR A 83 -10.93 2.75 4.55
N ALA A 84 -9.78 2.32 5.06
CA ALA A 84 -8.76 3.25 5.53
C ALA A 84 -8.38 4.21 4.40
N THR A 85 -8.61 5.51 4.63
CA THR A 85 -8.54 6.53 3.59
C THR A 85 -7.33 7.44 3.81
N LEU A 86 -6.44 7.53 2.83
CA LEU A 86 -5.27 8.40 2.86
C LEU A 86 -5.52 9.64 1.98
N ILE A 87 -5.47 10.82 2.59
CA ILE A 87 -5.63 12.11 1.91
C ILE A 87 -4.28 12.83 1.92
N PRO A 88 -3.61 13.02 0.76
CA PRO A 88 -2.43 13.86 0.71
C PRO A 88 -2.81 15.34 0.81
N ASP A 89 -2.22 16.01 1.79
CA ASP A 89 -2.28 17.45 1.94
C ASP A 89 -1.15 18.12 1.13
N ASN A 90 -1.33 19.40 0.81
CA ASN A 90 -0.29 20.23 0.17
C ASN A 90 0.24 19.71 -1.18
N GLY A 91 -0.50 18.82 -1.85
CA GLY A 91 -0.15 18.32 -3.18
C GLY A 91 0.98 17.28 -3.19
N VAL A 92 1.26 16.63 -2.06
CA VAL A 92 2.24 15.52 -2.02
C VAL A 92 1.66 14.26 -2.64
N THR A 93 2.51 13.32 -3.07
CA THR A 93 2.06 11.95 -3.33
C THR A 93 1.71 11.27 -2.00
N ALA A 94 0.57 10.58 -1.91
CA ALA A 94 0.17 9.92 -0.67
C ALA A 94 1.12 8.76 -0.31
N LEU A 95 1.40 7.88 -1.28
CA LEU A 95 2.20 6.67 -1.07
C LEU A 95 3.16 6.45 -2.24
N LYS A 96 4.44 6.19 -1.93
CA LYS A 96 5.44 5.76 -2.89
C LYS A 96 6.07 4.45 -2.47
N VAL A 97 6.22 3.52 -3.41
CA VAL A 97 6.95 2.27 -3.23
C VAL A 97 8.25 2.37 -4.03
N ALA A 98 9.39 2.08 -3.38
CA ALA A 98 10.68 2.01 -4.07
C ALA A 98 10.70 0.83 -5.06
N ASP A 99 11.71 0.79 -5.93
CA ASP A 99 11.90 -0.31 -6.88
C ASP A 99 12.48 -1.55 -6.16
N VAL A 100 11.61 -2.23 -5.40
CA VAL A 100 11.96 -3.36 -4.51
C VAL A 100 10.93 -4.48 -4.61
N ASP A 101 11.38 -5.70 -4.31
CA ASP A 101 10.55 -6.89 -4.39
C ASP A 101 9.38 -6.89 -3.39
N GLY A 102 8.26 -7.48 -3.81
CA GLY A 102 7.31 -8.13 -2.93
C GLY A 102 6.46 -7.23 -2.04
N VAL A 103 6.45 -5.91 -2.24
CA VAL A 103 5.59 -5.01 -1.44
C VAL A 103 4.12 -5.34 -1.69
N LYS A 104 3.32 -5.34 -0.62
CA LYS A 104 1.88 -5.63 -0.67
C LYS A 104 1.10 -4.41 -0.20
N LEU A 105 0.42 -3.75 -1.12
CA LEU A 105 -0.53 -2.68 -0.82
C LEU A 105 -1.94 -3.26 -0.92
N ALA A 106 -2.71 -3.19 0.17
CA ALA A 106 -4.03 -3.80 0.23
C ALA A 106 -5.07 -2.95 0.98
N GLY A 107 -6.28 -2.81 0.42
CA GLY A 107 -7.46 -2.30 1.15
C GLY A 107 -7.41 -0.82 1.53
N LEU A 108 -6.89 0.03 0.64
CA LEU A 108 -6.71 1.46 0.87
C LEU A 108 -7.58 2.29 -0.06
N LEU A 109 -8.10 3.41 0.43
CA LEU A 109 -8.65 4.46 -0.43
C LEU A 109 -7.66 5.62 -0.45
N LEU A 110 -7.15 5.99 -1.63
CA LEU A 110 -6.34 7.19 -1.84
C LEU A 110 -7.27 8.29 -2.35
N ASP A 111 -7.51 9.32 -1.54
CA ASP A 111 -8.49 10.35 -1.81
C ASP A 111 -7.81 11.70 -2.01
N ALA A 112 -7.90 12.25 -3.22
CA ALA A 112 -7.14 13.44 -3.60
C ALA A 112 -7.57 14.68 -2.80
N GLY A 113 -6.59 15.38 -2.21
CA GLY A 113 -6.80 16.67 -1.58
C GLY A 113 -7.11 17.79 -2.57
N ALA A 114 -7.48 18.96 -2.03
CA ALA A 114 -7.84 20.14 -2.82
C ALA A 114 -6.67 20.73 -3.63
N VAL A 115 -5.45 20.55 -3.14
CA VAL A 115 -4.21 20.95 -3.83
C VAL A 115 -3.79 19.81 -4.76
N ASN A 116 -3.47 20.15 -6.02
CA ASN A 116 -3.11 19.15 -7.01
C ASN A 116 -1.87 18.36 -6.61
N SER A 117 -2.01 17.04 -6.49
CA SER A 117 -0.87 16.13 -6.36
C SER A 117 -0.40 15.67 -7.74
N PRO A 118 0.91 15.46 -7.96
CA PRO A 118 1.37 14.86 -9.22
C PRO A 118 0.83 13.43 -9.37
N SER A 119 0.78 12.69 -8.25
CA SER A 119 0.26 11.34 -8.15
C SER A 119 -0.35 11.06 -6.79
N LEU A 120 -1.19 10.02 -6.67
CA LEU A 120 -1.62 9.48 -5.37
C LEU A 120 -0.77 8.28 -4.96
N LEU A 121 -0.48 7.39 -5.92
CA LEU A 121 0.39 6.24 -5.76
C LEU A 121 1.47 6.24 -6.84
N GLU A 122 2.72 5.99 -6.44
CA GLU A 122 3.79 5.59 -7.36
C GLU A 122 4.37 4.26 -6.91
N VAL A 123 4.51 3.32 -7.86
CA VAL A 123 5.14 2.01 -7.64
C VAL A 123 6.39 1.94 -8.50
N GLY A 124 7.56 1.97 -7.88
CA GLY A 124 8.85 1.88 -8.56
C GLY A 124 9.42 3.22 -8.99
N THR A 125 10.65 3.15 -9.50
CA THR A 125 11.41 4.31 -9.98
C THR A 125 11.24 4.47 -11.49
N ALA A 126 10.88 5.68 -11.94
CA ALA A 126 10.71 5.96 -13.37
C ALA A 126 11.99 5.65 -14.17
N GLY A 127 11.84 4.91 -15.28
CA GLY A 127 12.94 4.49 -16.15
C GLY A 127 13.77 3.31 -15.62
N SER A 128 13.39 2.73 -14.47
CA SER A 128 13.95 1.44 -14.02
C SER A 128 13.23 0.28 -14.69
N HIS A 129 13.98 -0.80 -14.93
CA HIS A 129 13.51 -2.05 -15.55
C HIS A 129 14.10 -3.27 -14.83
N VAL A 130 14.12 -3.22 -13.50
CA VAL A 130 14.54 -4.36 -12.68
C VAL A 130 13.40 -5.39 -12.71
N ASP A 131 13.73 -6.62 -13.12
CA ASP A 131 12.78 -7.73 -13.13
C ASP A 131 12.39 -8.13 -11.70
N HIS A 132 11.09 -8.17 -11.44
CA HIS A 132 10.50 -8.56 -10.17
C HIS A 132 9.57 -9.78 -10.32
N ALA A 133 9.60 -10.49 -11.45
CA ALA A 133 8.67 -11.58 -11.78
C ALA A 133 8.60 -12.66 -10.69
N ALA A 134 9.71 -12.97 -10.01
CA ALA A 134 9.74 -13.96 -8.93
C ALA A 134 8.95 -13.53 -7.68
N ASN A 135 9.01 -12.25 -7.32
CA ASN A 135 8.38 -11.68 -6.13
C ASN A 135 7.86 -10.26 -6.41
N PRO A 136 6.79 -10.11 -7.19
CA PRO A 136 6.34 -8.80 -7.63
C PRO A 136 5.66 -8.01 -6.51
N THR A 137 5.77 -6.70 -6.60
CA THR A 137 4.89 -5.79 -5.85
C THR A 137 3.44 -6.00 -6.30
N SER A 138 2.49 -5.95 -5.37
CA SER A 138 1.06 -6.02 -5.71
C SER A 138 0.23 -4.94 -5.05
N VAL A 139 -0.77 -4.48 -5.79
CA VAL A 139 -1.76 -3.46 -5.42
C VAL A 139 -3.14 -4.12 -5.49
N GLN A 140 -3.79 -4.27 -4.35
CA GLN A 140 -5.05 -5.03 -4.22
C GLN A 140 -6.11 -4.23 -3.46
N ASP A 141 -7.30 -4.06 -4.02
CA ASP A 141 -8.36 -3.25 -3.40
C ASP A 141 -7.84 -1.85 -3.01
N VAL A 142 -7.01 -1.25 -3.86
CA VAL A 142 -6.52 0.13 -3.68
C VAL A 142 -7.28 1.03 -4.63
N PHE A 143 -8.05 1.95 -4.10
CA PHE A 143 -8.96 2.78 -4.88
C PHE A 143 -8.44 4.22 -4.95
N ALA A 144 -8.74 4.92 -6.04
CA ALA A 144 -8.55 6.36 -6.13
C ALA A 144 -9.91 7.08 -6.09
N ARG A 145 -10.00 8.15 -5.30
CA ARG A 145 -11.12 9.10 -5.37
C ARG A 145 -10.59 10.50 -5.69
N VAL A 146 -11.24 11.18 -6.63
CA VAL A 146 -10.91 12.55 -7.04
C VAL A 146 -12.17 13.40 -6.97
N GLY A 147 -12.31 14.15 -5.89
CA GLY A 147 -13.49 14.95 -5.61
C GLY A 147 -14.67 14.15 -5.03
N GLY A 148 -15.87 14.73 -5.04
CA GLY A 148 -17.08 14.14 -4.47
C GLY A 148 -17.27 14.44 -2.99
N ALA A 149 -16.23 14.25 -2.16
CA ALA A 149 -16.22 14.62 -0.74
C ALA A 149 -15.56 15.99 -0.48
N GLY A 150 -15.63 16.89 -1.46
CA GLY A 150 -14.87 18.14 -1.54
C GLY A 150 -14.19 18.29 -2.90
N PRO A 151 -13.48 19.40 -3.16
CA PRO A 151 -12.62 19.50 -4.34
C PRO A 151 -11.40 18.58 -4.17
N GLY A 152 -11.15 17.74 -5.19
CA GLY A 152 -9.95 16.89 -5.25
C GLY A 152 -9.25 17.05 -6.59
N LYS A 153 -7.92 17.10 -6.60
CA LYS A 153 -7.11 17.25 -7.82
C LYS A 153 -5.88 16.36 -7.79
N VAL A 154 -5.66 15.63 -8.89
CA VAL A 154 -4.44 14.87 -9.15
C VAL A 154 -4.16 14.88 -10.64
N THR A 155 -2.89 14.93 -11.02
CA THR A 155 -2.47 14.80 -12.43
C THR A 155 -2.60 13.36 -12.93
N THR A 156 -1.99 12.40 -12.22
CA THR A 156 -2.07 10.97 -12.55
C THR A 156 -2.33 10.17 -11.28
N ALA A 157 -3.49 9.55 -11.11
CA ALA A 157 -3.78 8.87 -9.84
C ALA A 157 -2.70 7.83 -9.48
N PHE A 158 -2.47 6.83 -10.34
CA PHE A 158 -1.51 5.76 -10.10
C PHE A 158 -0.43 5.78 -11.19
N VAL A 159 0.83 5.75 -10.79
CA VAL A 159 1.98 5.58 -11.68
C VAL A 159 2.65 4.25 -11.35
N VAL A 160 2.69 3.33 -12.31
CA VAL A 160 3.31 2.02 -12.14
C VAL A 160 4.54 1.96 -13.04
N ASN A 161 5.71 2.04 -12.41
CA ASN A 161 7.02 1.99 -13.07
C ASN A 161 7.68 0.62 -12.91
N SER A 162 7.58 -0.03 -11.75
CA SER A 162 8.23 -1.33 -11.52
C SER A 162 7.64 -2.39 -12.44
N ASP A 163 8.54 -3.12 -13.12
CA ASP A 163 8.19 -4.27 -13.93
C ASP A 163 7.50 -5.35 -13.05
N ASP A 164 6.68 -6.18 -13.68
CA ASP A 164 5.94 -7.31 -13.07
C ASP A 164 4.90 -6.98 -11.98
N THR A 165 4.68 -5.70 -11.68
CA THR A 165 3.68 -5.26 -10.70
C THR A 165 2.31 -5.88 -11.00
N ILE A 166 1.69 -6.50 -9.99
CA ILE A 166 0.34 -7.06 -10.10
C ILE A 166 -0.67 -6.04 -9.59
N ILE A 167 -1.57 -5.59 -10.47
CA ILE A 167 -2.78 -4.84 -10.09
C ILE A 167 -3.96 -5.80 -10.11
N ASP A 168 -4.53 -6.08 -8.94
CA ASP A 168 -5.65 -7.03 -8.77
C ASP A 168 -6.77 -6.33 -7.99
N HIS A 169 -7.73 -5.80 -8.73
CA HIS A 169 -8.84 -4.92 -8.28
C HIS A 169 -8.38 -3.51 -7.80
N THR A 170 -8.79 -2.48 -8.56
CA THR A 170 -8.50 -1.06 -8.31
C THR A 170 -9.64 -0.16 -8.79
#